data_AF-A0A0C9XHQ7-F1
#
_entry.id   AF-A0A0C9XHQ7-F1
#
_cell.length_a   1.000
_cell.length_b   1.000
_cell.length_c   1.000
_cell.angle_alpha   90.00
_cell.angle_beta   90.00
_cell.angle_gamma   90.00
#
_symmetry.space_group_name_H-M   'P 1'
#
loop_
_entity.id
_entity.type
_entity.pdbx_description
1 polymer ?
#
loop_
_entity_poly.entity_id
_entity_poly.type
_entity_poly.pdbx_seq_one_letter_code
_entity_poly.pdbx_strand_id
1 'polypeptide(L)'
;MADTLKTLYRMRKNKRLCKFDAEGLRVVFNPFWKDLPFTDTFACLTPDILHQLHKGIFHDHLVQWCMSIIGEKEMDAHFQAMTQYPSLRQFKKGISSVSQWTGTEHKEMERVFVGLLVGAVDDRVLLVAHSLLDFIYYVQLQHHMDITLAAMEEILKMFHHHKHVLVELGVHQDFNMPKIHSPQHYVTLIRALGSADGYNTEYLERLHIDYAKDSYHASNKCDYVEQMALWLQHQEAIHYKTTYLAWRRPRAVGFGSGFKGGDGHSGVHKGDPARGKGVSGLADNPVLQTLSHYKVAKTASRHQVSIASIESDYNALDFLPALEQFLMSQLG
;
A
#
# COMPACT_ATOMS: atom_id res chain seq x y z
N MET A 1 -11.09 0.85 33.89
CA MET A 1 -11.46 2.23 33.51
C MET A 1 -11.68 3.18 34.70
N ALA A 2 -12.33 2.77 35.80
CA ALA A 2 -12.59 3.69 36.93
C ALA A 2 -11.34 4.20 37.65
N ASP A 3 -10.21 3.46 37.60
CA ASP A 3 -8.96 3.86 38.26
C ASP A 3 -8.15 4.87 37.43
N THR A 4 -8.05 4.69 36.11
CA THR A 4 -7.34 5.62 35.20
C THR A 4 -8.01 6.99 35.13
N LEU A 5 -9.35 7.03 35.18
CA LEU A 5 -10.11 8.29 35.24
C LEU A 5 -9.79 9.07 36.53
N LYS A 6 -9.66 8.37 37.67
CA LYS A 6 -9.24 8.98 38.95
C LYS A 6 -7.81 9.49 38.86
N THR A 7 -6.89 8.73 38.26
CA THR A 7 -5.51 9.15 38.02
C THR A 7 -5.46 10.44 37.18
N LEU A 8 -6.26 10.50 36.10
CA LEU A 8 -6.38 11.67 35.23
C LEU A 8 -6.87 12.91 36.00
N TYR A 9 -7.94 12.79 36.78
CA TYR A 9 -8.46 13.90 37.59
C TYR A 9 -7.49 14.36 38.68
N ARG A 10 -6.72 13.43 39.28
CA ARG A 10 -5.66 13.77 40.23
C ARG A 10 -4.52 14.53 39.57
N MET A 11 -4.14 14.18 38.34
CA MET A 11 -3.12 14.90 37.56
C MET A 11 -3.54 16.34 37.29
N ARG A 12 -4.82 16.57 36.97
CA ARG A 12 -5.38 17.92 36.78
C ARG A 12 -5.20 18.81 38.01
N LYS A 13 -5.25 18.23 39.22
CA LYS A 13 -5.11 18.96 40.49
C LYS A 13 -3.65 19.11 40.93
N ASN A 14 -2.84 18.06 40.84
CA ASN A 14 -1.52 17.98 41.49
C ASN A 14 -0.32 18.18 40.54
N LYS A 15 -0.56 18.34 39.23
CA LYS A 15 0.42 18.66 38.16
C LYS A 15 1.59 17.68 37.93
N ARG A 16 1.87 16.72 38.83
CA ARG A 16 2.77 15.58 38.61
C ARG A 16 2.31 14.35 39.40
N LEU A 17 2.09 13.23 38.72
CA LEU A 17 1.81 11.93 39.33
C LEU A 17 2.58 10.84 38.59
N CYS A 18 3.50 10.15 39.26
CA CYS A 18 4.21 9.00 38.67
C CYS A 18 3.23 7.92 38.16
N LYS A 19 2.07 7.77 38.82
CA LYS A 19 1.00 6.86 38.37
C LYS A 19 0.42 7.27 37.01
N PHE A 20 0.34 8.58 36.71
CA PHE A 20 -0.17 9.07 35.42
C PHE A 20 0.76 8.69 34.27
N ASP A 21 2.07 8.87 34.47
CA ASP A 21 3.08 8.50 33.48
C ASP A 21 3.19 6.98 33.31
N ALA A 22 3.13 6.23 34.41
CA ALA A 22 3.15 4.77 34.38
C ALA A 22 1.94 4.15 33.67
N GLU A 23 0.76 4.78 33.75
CA GLU A 23 -0.45 4.36 33.03
C GLU A 23 -0.47 4.82 31.55
N GLY A 24 0.54 5.56 31.09
CA GLY A 24 0.62 6.05 29.72
C GLY A 24 -0.46 7.06 29.34
N LEU A 25 -1.04 7.78 30.31
CA LEU A 25 -2.15 8.69 30.09
C LEU A 25 -1.70 9.98 29.36
N ARG A 26 -2.63 10.61 28.65
CA ARG A 26 -2.47 11.92 28.03
C ARG A 26 -3.36 12.94 28.71
N VAL A 27 -2.95 14.21 28.74
CA VAL A 27 -3.68 15.33 29.38
C VAL A 27 -4.90 15.77 28.55
N VAL A 28 -5.77 14.82 28.21
CA VAL A 28 -7.04 15.01 27.53
C VAL A 28 -8.16 14.82 28.55
N PHE A 29 -8.50 15.89 29.28
CA PHE A 29 -9.47 15.82 30.38
C PHE A 29 -10.93 15.81 29.93
N ASN A 30 -11.22 16.46 28.81
CA ASN A 30 -12.56 16.54 28.24
C ASN A 30 -12.43 16.38 26.72
N PRO A 31 -12.30 15.14 26.21
CA PRO A 31 -12.24 14.92 24.78
C PRO A 31 -13.51 15.44 24.10
N PHE A 32 -13.39 16.02 22.91
CA PHE A 32 -14.53 16.64 22.22
C PHE A 32 -15.65 15.62 21.93
N TRP A 33 -15.30 14.34 21.81
CA TRP A 33 -16.23 13.25 21.53
C TRP A 33 -16.96 12.70 22.76
N LYS A 34 -16.61 13.15 23.98
CA LYS A 34 -17.17 12.62 25.23
C LYS A 34 -18.70 12.63 25.26
N ASP A 35 -19.29 13.72 24.79
CA ASP A 35 -20.73 13.96 24.88
C ASP A 35 -21.44 13.70 23.54
N LEU A 36 -20.75 13.09 22.56
CA LEU A 36 -21.36 12.71 21.28
C LEU A 36 -22.27 11.49 21.49
N PRO A 37 -23.59 11.62 21.23
CA PRO A 37 -24.51 10.51 21.43
C PRO A 37 -24.25 9.40 20.41
N PHE A 38 -24.39 8.14 20.85
CA PHE A 38 -24.31 6.93 20.01
C PHE A 38 -23.00 6.78 19.21
N THR A 39 -21.92 7.44 19.61
CA THR A 39 -20.64 7.41 18.90
C THR A 39 -19.57 6.70 19.73
N ASP A 40 -19.08 5.57 19.24
CA ASP A 40 -17.86 4.96 19.76
C ASP A 40 -16.67 5.43 18.94
N THR A 41 -15.92 6.40 19.47
CA THR A 41 -14.75 6.95 18.79
C THR A 41 -13.67 5.91 18.55
N PHE A 42 -13.57 4.87 19.39
CA PHE A 42 -12.56 3.83 19.20
C PHE A 42 -12.87 2.95 17.99
N ALA A 43 -14.16 2.75 17.69
CA ALA A 43 -14.58 2.07 16.46
C ALA A 43 -14.35 2.92 15.19
N CYS A 44 -14.21 4.24 15.33
CA CYS A 44 -13.90 5.14 14.22
C CYS A 44 -12.41 5.21 13.87
N LEU A 45 -11.53 4.70 14.74
CA LEU A 45 -10.09 4.69 14.49
C LEU A 45 -9.74 3.49 13.62
N THR A 46 -9.83 3.69 12.30
CA THR A 46 -9.51 2.65 11.34
C THR A 46 -8.00 2.33 11.34
N PRO A 47 -7.62 1.07 11.10
CA PRO A 47 -6.23 0.72 10.92
C PRO A 47 -5.66 1.36 9.65
N ASP A 48 -4.37 1.66 9.68
CA ASP A 48 -3.70 2.30 8.56
C ASP A 48 -2.52 1.44 8.07
N ILE A 49 -2.59 1.00 6.82
CA ILE A 49 -1.61 0.05 6.28
C ILE A 49 -0.23 0.72 6.17
N LEU A 50 -0.18 1.96 5.68
CA LEU A 50 1.09 2.64 5.46
C LEU A 50 1.82 2.97 6.75
N HIS A 51 1.19 3.71 7.67
CA HIS A 51 1.86 4.23 8.86
C HIS A 51 1.97 3.18 9.97
N GLN A 52 1.01 2.27 10.10
CA GLN A 52 1.08 1.24 11.14
C GLN A 52 1.89 0.04 10.67
N LEU A 53 1.62 -0.48 9.47
CA LEU A 53 2.24 -1.73 9.03
C LEU A 53 3.57 -1.49 8.30
N HIS A 54 3.54 -0.87 7.11
CA HIS A 54 4.74 -0.71 6.27
C HIS A 54 5.84 0.11 6.96
N LYS A 55 5.49 1.30 7.44
CA LYS A 55 6.43 2.16 8.15
C LYS A 55 6.62 1.70 9.60
N GLY A 56 5.53 1.44 10.31
CA GLY A 56 5.56 1.18 11.74
C GLY A 56 6.14 -0.17 12.10
N ILE A 57 5.49 -1.27 11.72
CA ILE A 57 5.89 -2.62 12.11
C ILE A 57 7.05 -3.11 11.27
N PHE A 58 7.00 -2.94 9.96
CA PHE A 58 8.02 -3.47 9.08
C PHE A 58 9.31 -2.64 9.17
N HIS A 59 9.27 -1.37 8.79
CA HIS A 59 10.49 -0.55 8.73
C HIS A 59 11.04 -0.14 10.11
N ASP A 60 10.22 0.46 10.98
CA ASP A 60 10.72 1.01 12.25
C ASP A 60 11.08 -0.08 13.29
N HIS A 61 10.57 -1.31 13.10
CA HIS A 61 10.77 -2.41 14.04
C HIS A 61 11.45 -3.61 13.40
N LEU A 62 10.78 -4.34 12.50
CA LEU A 62 11.30 -5.61 11.98
C LEU A 62 12.67 -5.45 11.29
N VAL A 63 12.81 -4.45 10.41
CA VAL A 63 14.07 -4.15 9.72
C VAL A 63 15.17 -3.84 10.74
N GLN A 64 14.89 -3.00 11.73
CA GLN A 64 15.85 -2.62 12.77
C GLN A 64 16.28 -3.82 13.63
N TRP A 65 15.34 -4.69 13.99
CA TRP A 65 15.64 -5.92 14.73
C TRP A 65 16.57 -6.84 13.92
N CYS A 66 16.24 -7.11 12.66
CA CYS A 66 17.08 -7.95 11.82
C CYS A 66 18.45 -7.32 11.53
N MET A 67 18.51 -6.00 11.33
CA MET A 67 19.78 -5.28 11.18
C MET A 67 20.66 -5.36 12.44
N SER A 68 20.06 -5.36 13.63
CA SER A 68 20.83 -5.54 14.87
C SER A 68 21.39 -6.96 15.06
N ILE A 69 20.74 -7.97 14.47
CA ILE A 69 21.17 -9.37 14.52
C ILE A 69 22.26 -9.64 13.48
N ILE A 70 22.00 -9.25 12.22
CA ILE A 70 22.88 -9.55 11.08
C ILE A 70 24.05 -8.54 11.00
N GLY A 71 23.81 -7.30 11.40
CA GLY A 71 24.71 -6.16 11.18
C GLY A 71 24.43 -5.43 9.87
N GLU A 72 24.58 -4.11 9.89
CA GLU A 72 24.25 -3.23 8.74
C GLU A 72 25.02 -3.59 7.47
N LYS A 73 26.33 -3.88 7.59
CA LYS A 73 27.19 -4.19 6.46
C LYS A 73 26.79 -5.50 5.76
N GLU A 74 26.44 -6.51 6.55
CA GLU A 74 26.06 -7.82 6.02
C GLU A 74 24.66 -7.75 5.41
N MET A 75 23.72 -7.04 6.05
CA MET A 75 22.41 -6.75 5.48
C MET A 75 22.54 -6.03 4.12
N ASP A 76 23.37 -4.99 4.06
CA ASP A 76 23.63 -4.27 2.80
C ASP A 76 24.26 -5.18 1.73
N ALA A 77 25.14 -6.11 2.13
CA ALA A 77 25.71 -7.10 1.22
C ALA A 77 24.63 -8.05 0.66
N HIS A 78 23.68 -8.50 1.48
CA HIS A 78 22.55 -9.32 1.01
C HIS A 78 21.69 -8.56 0.01
N PHE A 79 21.34 -7.31 0.30
CA PHE A 79 20.60 -6.46 -0.62
C PHE A 79 21.32 -6.25 -1.96
N GLN A 80 22.65 -6.13 -1.93
CA GLN A 80 23.48 -5.99 -3.13
C GLN A 80 23.60 -7.28 -3.94
N ALA A 81 23.62 -8.43 -3.26
CA ALA A 81 23.73 -9.76 -3.85
C ALA A 81 22.42 -10.27 -4.47
N MET A 82 21.29 -9.61 -4.18
CA MET A 82 19.99 -9.99 -4.76
C MET A 82 20.02 -10.06 -6.29
N THR A 83 19.46 -11.15 -6.82
CA THR A 83 19.37 -11.36 -8.26
C THR A 83 18.46 -10.30 -8.89
N GLN A 84 18.89 -9.78 -10.05
CA GLN A 84 18.12 -8.79 -10.78
C GLN A 84 16.87 -9.44 -11.40
N TYR A 85 15.70 -8.89 -11.09
CA TYR A 85 14.43 -9.26 -11.71
C TYR A 85 13.67 -8.00 -12.14
N PRO A 86 13.06 -7.96 -13.34
CA PRO A 86 12.44 -6.74 -13.88
C PRO A 86 11.38 -6.07 -13.00
N SER A 87 10.67 -6.83 -12.17
CA SER A 87 9.63 -6.31 -11.27
C SER A 87 10.08 -6.10 -9.81
N LEU A 88 11.36 -6.32 -9.51
CA LEU A 88 11.92 -6.09 -8.18
C LEU A 88 12.89 -4.91 -8.20
N ARG A 89 12.73 -4.00 -7.23
CA ARG A 89 13.68 -2.92 -7.04
C ARG A 89 15.03 -3.46 -6.56
N GLN A 90 16.11 -2.96 -7.16
CA GLN A 90 17.46 -3.28 -6.74
C GLN A 90 18.01 -2.22 -5.78
N PHE A 91 18.54 -2.66 -4.63
CA PHE A 91 19.18 -1.82 -3.62
C PHE A 91 20.71 -1.90 -3.79
N LYS A 92 21.23 -1.33 -4.88
CA LYS A 92 22.66 -1.43 -5.28
C LYS A 92 23.69 -0.93 -4.27
N LYS A 93 23.27 -0.10 -3.31
CA LYS A 93 24.12 0.43 -2.23
C LYS A 93 23.66 -0.07 -0.86
N GLY A 94 22.88 -1.15 -0.83
CA GLY A 94 22.14 -1.56 0.36
C GLY A 94 21.06 -0.55 0.75
N ILE A 95 20.66 -0.60 2.01
CA ILE A 95 19.58 0.20 2.60
C ILE A 95 20.08 1.19 3.66
N SER A 96 21.26 0.95 4.26
CA SER A 96 21.75 1.77 5.39
C SER A 96 22.04 3.23 5.03
N SER A 97 22.28 3.52 3.75
CA SER A 97 22.53 4.89 3.26
C SER A 97 21.27 5.71 2.96
N VAL A 98 20.08 5.10 3.04
CA VAL A 98 18.80 5.74 2.70
C VAL A 98 18.23 6.44 3.93
N SER A 99 18.19 7.77 3.90
CA SER A 99 17.67 8.59 4.99
C SER A 99 16.17 8.89 4.89
N GLN A 100 15.61 8.81 3.68
CA GLN A 100 14.19 9.07 3.41
C GLN A 100 13.60 7.92 2.61
N TRP A 101 12.55 7.33 3.17
CA TRP A 101 11.85 6.21 2.58
C TRP A 101 10.47 6.63 2.10
N THR A 102 10.10 6.18 0.90
CA THR A 102 8.76 6.29 0.34
C THR A 102 7.95 5.01 0.60
N GLY A 103 6.62 5.10 0.57
CA GLY A 103 5.75 3.93 0.68
C GLY A 103 6.06 2.85 -0.36
N THR A 104 6.38 3.24 -1.59
CA THR A 104 6.80 2.32 -2.64
C THR A 104 8.11 1.59 -2.29
N GLU A 105 9.08 2.30 -1.69
CA GLU A 105 10.35 1.67 -1.29
C GLU A 105 10.18 0.67 -0.16
N HIS A 106 9.30 0.97 0.82
CA HIS A 106 8.94 -0.01 1.85
C HIS A 106 8.37 -1.28 1.21
N LYS A 107 7.36 -1.16 0.34
CA LYS A 107 6.73 -2.31 -0.34
C LYS A 107 7.73 -3.12 -1.18
N GLU A 108 8.67 -2.47 -1.86
CA GLU A 108 9.71 -3.18 -2.62
C GLU A 108 10.70 -3.91 -1.70
N MET A 109 11.02 -3.35 -0.53
CA MET A 109 11.85 -4.02 0.46
C MET A 109 11.14 -5.25 1.05
N GLU A 110 9.85 -5.13 1.37
CA GLU A 110 9.02 -6.23 1.90
C GLU A 110 8.99 -7.47 0.99
N ARG A 111 9.06 -7.29 -0.33
CA ARG A 111 9.05 -8.39 -1.32
C ARG A 111 10.27 -9.29 -1.24
N VAL A 112 11.41 -8.74 -0.85
CA VAL A 112 12.68 -9.46 -0.83
C VAL A 112 13.13 -9.82 0.57
N PHE A 113 12.56 -9.17 1.59
CA PHE A 113 13.11 -9.15 2.94
C PHE A 113 13.30 -10.54 3.56
N VAL A 114 12.30 -11.42 3.49
CA VAL A 114 12.42 -12.80 4.02
C VAL A 114 13.60 -13.54 3.39
N GLY A 115 13.77 -13.41 2.07
CA GLY A 115 14.87 -14.05 1.34
C GLY A 115 16.25 -13.59 1.80
N LEU A 116 16.37 -12.34 2.27
CA LEU A 116 17.62 -11.79 2.80
C LEU A 116 17.98 -12.35 4.17
N LEU A 117 17.02 -12.93 4.90
CA LEU A 117 17.23 -13.46 6.23
C LEU A 117 17.59 -14.96 6.22
N VAL A 118 17.31 -15.66 5.13
CA VAL A 118 17.52 -17.12 5.02
C VAL A 118 19.00 -17.45 5.23
N GLY A 119 19.28 -18.32 6.20
CA GLY A 119 20.64 -18.73 6.56
C GLY A 119 21.45 -17.70 7.35
N ALA A 120 20.89 -16.52 7.61
CA ALA A 120 21.57 -15.41 8.29
C ALA A 120 21.08 -15.18 9.73
N VAL A 121 19.90 -15.68 10.08
CA VAL A 121 19.27 -15.54 11.40
C VAL A 121 18.78 -16.90 11.91
N ASP A 122 18.49 -16.98 13.21
CA ASP A 122 17.77 -18.11 13.83
C ASP A 122 16.42 -18.33 13.14
N ASP A 123 16.05 -19.60 12.89
CA ASP A 123 14.80 -19.96 12.21
C ASP A 123 13.56 -19.33 12.88
N ARG A 124 13.59 -19.12 14.20
CA ARG A 124 12.50 -18.46 14.94
C ARG A 124 12.41 -16.97 14.59
N VAL A 125 13.54 -16.30 14.34
CA VAL A 125 13.55 -14.91 13.85
C VAL A 125 13.00 -14.85 12.42
N LEU A 126 13.36 -15.84 11.58
CA LEU A 126 12.80 -15.95 10.24
C LEU A 126 11.27 -16.13 10.28
N LEU A 127 10.76 -16.97 11.18
CA LEU A 127 9.32 -17.14 11.39
C LEU A 127 8.63 -15.86 11.87
N VAL A 128 9.28 -15.07 12.73
CA VAL A 128 8.78 -13.75 13.15
C VAL A 128 8.65 -12.81 11.96
N ALA A 129 9.70 -12.70 11.14
CA ALA A 129 9.71 -11.85 9.95
C ALA A 129 8.66 -12.29 8.92
N HIS A 130 8.60 -13.59 8.65
CA HIS A 130 7.64 -14.19 7.75
C HIS A 130 6.20 -13.95 8.21
N SER A 131 5.90 -14.16 9.49
CA SER A 131 4.56 -13.94 10.04
C SER A 131 4.12 -12.48 9.90
N LEU A 132 5.00 -11.52 10.19
CA LEU A 132 4.65 -10.11 10.04
C LEU A 132 4.41 -9.73 8.58
N LEU A 133 5.26 -10.21 7.66
CA LEU A 133 5.10 -9.93 6.23
C LEU A 133 3.85 -10.60 5.63
N ASP A 134 3.58 -11.85 5.98
CA ASP A 134 2.34 -12.53 5.59
C ASP A 134 1.12 -11.73 6.06
N PHE A 135 1.11 -11.29 7.31
CA PHE A 135 0.03 -10.48 7.84
C PHE A 135 -0.17 -9.20 7.03
N ILE A 136 0.93 -8.51 6.68
CA ILE A 136 0.91 -7.30 5.84
C ILE A 136 0.30 -7.59 4.47
N TYR A 137 0.64 -8.72 3.85
CA TYR A 137 0.07 -9.11 2.56
C TYR A 137 -1.41 -9.49 2.67
N TYR A 138 -1.81 -10.23 3.71
CA TYR A 138 -3.21 -10.60 3.92
C TYR A 138 -4.10 -9.38 4.17
N VAL A 139 -3.64 -8.41 4.95
CA VAL A 139 -4.39 -7.16 5.21
C VAL A 139 -4.68 -6.39 3.92
N GLN A 140 -3.82 -6.51 2.90
CA GLN A 140 -3.99 -5.80 1.62
C GLN A 140 -5.00 -6.47 0.68
N LEU A 141 -5.59 -7.61 1.05
CA LEU A 141 -6.61 -8.24 0.24
C LEU A 141 -7.85 -7.34 0.13
N GLN A 142 -8.29 -7.11 -1.10
CA GLN A 142 -9.53 -6.36 -1.39
C GLN A 142 -10.80 -7.15 -1.03
N HIS A 143 -10.66 -8.46 -0.83
CA HIS A 143 -11.75 -9.34 -0.48
C HIS A 143 -11.29 -10.33 0.58
N HIS A 144 -11.98 -10.31 1.73
CA HIS A 144 -11.76 -11.26 2.80
C HIS A 144 -12.87 -12.29 2.87
N MET A 145 -12.50 -13.52 3.19
CA MET A 145 -13.38 -14.63 3.50
C MET A 145 -13.05 -15.10 4.93
N ASP A 146 -13.93 -15.89 5.55
CA ASP A 146 -13.65 -16.44 6.88
C ASP A 146 -12.32 -17.20 6.93
N ILE A 147 -11.95 -17.88 5.84
CA ILE A 147 -10.66 -18.57 5.73
C ILE A 147 -9.46 -17.61 5.74
N THR A 148 -9.56 -16.44 5.09
CA THR A 148 -8.45 -15.48 5.06
C THR A 148 -8.35 -14.72 6.37
N LEU A 149 -9.48 -14.45 7.03
CA LEU A 149 -9.51 -13.87 8.37
C LEU A 149 -8.95 -14.85 9.42
N ALA A 150 -9.32 -16.13 9.36
CA ALA A 150 -8.74 -17.16 10.21
C ALA A 150 -7.23 -17.30 9.99
N ALA A 151 -6.77 -17.26 8.73
CA ALA A 151 -5.33 -17.27 8.42
C ALA A 151 -4.61 -16.07 9.07
N MET A 152 -5.17 -14.86 9.01
CA MET A 152 -4.61 -13.69 9.69
C MET A 152 -4.49 -13.88 11.21
N GLU A 153 -5.52 -14.44 11.85
CA GLU A 153 -5.49 -14.73 13.29
C GLU A 153 -4.39 -15.77 13.63
N GLU A 154 -4.24 -16.83 12.83
CA GLU A 154 -3.18 -17.84 13.01
C GLU A 154 -1.78 -17.27 12.78
N ILE A 155 -1.60 -16.42 11.77
CA ILE A 155 -0.34 -15.71 11.51
C ILE A 155 0.06 -14.86 12.72
N LEU A 156 -0.89 -14.14 13.33
CA LEU A 156 -0.60 -13.35 14.54
C LEU A 156 -0.26 -14.22 15.75
N LYS A 157 -0.91 -15.39 15.90
CA LYS A 157 -0.54 -16.37 16.93
C LYS A 157 0.88 -16.86 16.72
N MET A 158 1.26 -17.19 15.49
CA MET A 158 2.61 -17.63 15.13
C MET A 158 3.66 -16.56 15.43
N PHE A 159 3.38 -15.30 15.08
CA PHE A 159 4.22 -14.16 15.45
C PHE A 159 4.37 -14.05 16.98
N HIS A 160 3.27 -14.09 17.73
CA HIS A 160 3.31 -13.96 19.19
C HIS A 160 3.99 -15.14 19.89
N HIS A 161 3.93 -16.33 19.32
CA HIS A 161 4.61 -17.51 19.83
C HIS A 161 6.14 -17.37 19.71
N HIS A 162 6.63 -16.86 18.58
CA HIS A 162 8.07 -16.83 18.30
C HIS A 162 8.77 -15.51 18.69
N LYS A 163 8.05 -14.39 18.82
CA LYS A 163 8.66 -13.06 19.03
C LYS A 163 9.63 -12.97 20.23
N HIS A 164 9.46 -13.81 21.26
CA HIS A 164 10.32 -13.82 22.44
C HIS A 164 11.79 -14.14 22.11
N VAL A 165 12.08 -14.76 20.96
CA VAL A 165 13.46 -14.94 20.48
C VAL A 165 14.22 -13.61 20.38
N LEU A 166 13.54 -12.51 20.05
CA LEU A 166 14.18 -11.19 19.97
C LEU A 166 14.61 -10.67 21.36
N VAL A 167 13.93 -11.09 22.42
CA VAL A 167 14.32 -10.77 23.81
C VAL A 167 15.49 -11.66 24.24
N GLU A 168 15.43 -12.96 23.92
CA GLU A 168 16.51 -13.90 24.19
C GLU A 168 17.84 -13.50 23.54
N LEU A 169 17.77 -12.97 22.32
CA LEU A 169 18.93 -12.45 21.57
C LEU A 169 19.37 -11.05 22.02
N GLY A 170 18.67 -10.43 22.99
CA GLY A 170 18.99 -9.09 23.49
C GLY A 170 18.69 -7.95 22.51
N VAL A 171 17.94 -8.22 21.44
CA VAL A 171 17.55 -7.24 20.41
C VAL A 171 16.52 -6.26 20.95
N HIS A 172 15.65 -6.72 21.84
CA HIS A 172 14.62 -5.89 22.43
C HIS A 172 14.25 -6.32 23.86
N GLN A 173 13.70 -5.41 24.67
CA GLN A 173 13.42 -5.67 26.08
C GLN A 173 12.02 -6.26 26.33
N ASP A 174 10.99 -5.71 25.68
CA ASP A 174 9.60 -6.14 25.82
C ASP A 174 8.78 -5.81 24.56
N PHE A 175 7.51 -6.21 24.51
CA PHE A 175 6.62 -5.95 23.36
C PHE A 175 5.45 -5.03 23.70
N ASN A 176 5.57 -4.15 24.69
CA ASN A 176 4.54 -3.17 25.09
C ASN A 176 4.53 -1.96 24.14
N MET A 177 4.54 -2.23 22.84
CA MET A 177 4.54 -1.22 21.79
C MET A 177 3.14 -1.12 21.17
N PRO A 178 2.50 0.06 21.14
CA PRO A 178 1.18 0.24 20.54
C PRO A 178 1.09 -0.25 19.09
N LYS A 179 2.15 -0.05 18.29
CA LYS A 179 2.23 -0.52 16.90
C LYS A 179 2.23 -2.04 16.78
N ILE A 180 2.80 -2.78 17.74
CA ILE A 180 2.81 -4.25 17.73
C ILE A 180 1.49 -4.83 18.27
N HIS A 181 0.74 -4.03 19.05
CA HIS A 181 -0.60 -4.40 19.51
C HIS A 181 -1.68 -4.16 18.43
N SER A 182 -1.53 -3.14 17.58
CA SER A 182 -2.56 -2.77 16.60
C SER A 182 -3.01 -3.90 15.64
N PRO A 183 -2.15 -4.83 15.18
CA PRO A 183 -2.57 -5.96 14.33
C PRO A 183 -3.72 -6.80 14.90
N GLN A 184 -3.82 -6.91 16.23
CA GLN A 184 -4.86 -7.70 16.90
C GLN A 184 -6.28 -7.20 16.61
N HIS A 185 -6.42 -5.93 16.21
CA HIS A 185 -7.72 -5.31 15.94
C HIS A 185 -8.14 -5.39 14.46
N TYR A 186 -7.23 -5.71 13.54
CA TYR A 186 -7.50 -5.66 12.11
C TYR A 186 -8.64 -6.60 11.71
N VAL A 187 -8.66 -7.84 12.21
CA VAL A 187 -9.68 -8.81 11.82
C VAL A 187 -11.07 -8.36 12.27
N THR A 188 -11.19 -7.83 13.49
CA THR A 188 -12.44 -7.26 14.00
C THR A 188 -12.88 -6.05 13.17
N LEU A 189 -11.93 -5.16 12.83
CA LEU A 189 -12.22 -3.96 12.04
C LEU A 189 -12.56 -4.29 10.59
N ILE A 190 -11.95 -5.32 9.99
CA ILE A 190 -12.30 -5.79 8.66
C ILE A 190 -13.73 -6.35 8.63
N ARG A 191 -14.12 -7.11 9.66
CA ARG A 191 -15.51 -7.60 9.80
C ARG A 191 -16.52 -6.46 9.96
N ALA A 192 -16.14 -5.39 10.67
CA ALA A 192 -17.04 -4.27 10.96
C ALA A 192 -17.14 -3.25 9.82
N LEU A 193 -16.03 -2.97 9.12
CA LEU A 193 -15.88 -1.83 8.21
C LEU A 193 -15.61 -2.24 6.76
N GLY A 194 -15.36 -3.52 6.49
CA GLY A 194 -14.93 -4.02 5.19
C GLY A 194 -13.42 -4.12 5.06
N SER A 195 -12.94 -4.48 3.87
CA SER A 195 -11.51 -4.61 3.59
C SER A 195 -10.74 -3.30 3.83
N ALA A 196 -9.46 -3.43 4.16
CA ALA A 196 -8.65 -2.30 4.59
C ALA A 196 -8.39 -1.25 3.50
N ASP A 197 -8.54 -1.61 2.22
CA ASP A 197 -8.49 -0.68 1.09
C ASP A 197 -9.60 0.38 1.13
N GLY A 198 -10.75 0.09 1.77
CA GLY A 198 -11.87 1.02 1.89
C GLY A 198 -11.62 2.20 2.83
N TYR A 199 -10.66 2.09 3.75
CA TYR A 199 -10.38 3.11 4.77
C TYR A 199 -8.89 3.45 4.96
N ASN A 200 -8.01 2.90 4.12
CA ASN A 200 -6.57 3.15 4.16
C ASN A 200 -6.25 4.64 3.85
N THR A 201 -5.31 5.24 4.57
CA THR A 201 -4.99 6.67 4.38
C THR A 201 -4.15 6.96 3.13
N GLU A 202 -3.60 5.94 2.47
CA GLU A 202 -2.87 6.10 1.20
C GLU A 202 -3.68 6.88 0.14
N TYR A 203 -5.00 6.69 0.10
CA TYR A 203 -5.88 7.46 -0.79
C TYR A 203 -5.92 8.94 -0.42
N LEU A 204 -6.02 9.25 0.88
CA LEU A 204 -6.01 10.63 1.38
C LEU A 204 -4.64 11.30 1.18
N GLU A 205 -3.54 10.56 1.27
CA GLU A 205 -2.20 11.09 0.99
C GLU A 205 -2.07 11.55 -0.46
N ARG A 206 -2.69 10.84 -1.41
CA ARG A 206 -2.74 11.30 -2.81
C ARG A 206 -3.49 12.61 -2.94
N LEU A 207 -4.63 12.74 -2.27
CA LEU A 207 -5.42 13.98 -2.27
C LEU A 207 -4.66 15.15 -1.60
N HIS A 208 -3.74 14.88 -0.69
CA HIS A 208 -2.89 15.91 -0.11
C HIS A 208 -1.95 16.56 -1.15
N ILE A 209 -1.63 15.88 -2.24
CA ILE A 209 -0.92 16.50 -3.37
C ILE A 209 -1.81 17.56 -4.00
N ASP A 210 -2.98 17.14 -4.48
CA ASP A 210 -3.88 17.99 -5.25
C ASP A 210 -4.47 19.13 -4.40
N TYR A 211 -4.78 18.87 -3.12
CA TYR A 211 -5.47 19.82 -2.24
C TYR A 211 -4.57 20.67 -1.36
N ALA A 212 -3.37 20.21 -1.01
CA ALA A 212 -2.47 20.95 -0.14
C ALA A 212 -1.17 21.36 -0.82
N LYS A 213 -0.49 20.46 -1.53
CA LYS A 213 0.81 20.81 -2.16
C LYS A 213 0.64 21.75 -3.33
N ASP A 214 -0.28 21.46 -4.26
CA ASP A 214 -0.48 22.26 -5.45
C ASP A 214 -1.06 23.65 -5.12
N SER A 215 -2.02 23.68 -4.19
CA SER A 215 -2.57 24.94 -3.67
C SER A 215 -1.50 25.77 -2.94
N TYR A 216 -0.64 25.14 -2.14
CA TYR A 216 0.47 25.83 -1.49
C TYR A 216 1.51 26.35 -2.51
N HIS A 217 1.85 25.55 -3.52
CA HIS A 217 2.75 25.96 -4.61
C HIS A 217 2.21 27.14 -5.42
N ALA A 218 0.89 27.21 -5.61
CA ALA A 218 0.21 28.31 -6.29
C ALA A 218 0.08 29.57 -5.42
N SER A 219 0.30 29.47 -4.10
CA SER A 219 0.24 30.61 -3.18
C SER A 219 1.54 31.42 -3.18
N ASN A 220 1.47 32.65 -2.64
CA ASN A 220 2.67 33.47 -2.38
C ASN A 220 3.42 33.06 -1.09
N LYS A 221 2.97 32.00 -0.39
CA LYS A 221 3.53 31.47 0.88
C LYS A 221 3.46 32.40 2.09
N CYS A 222 2.76 33.52 1.98
CA CYS A 222 2.45 34.44 3.07
C CYS A 222 0.96 34.35 3.38
N ASP A 223 0.56 34.07 4.63
CA ASP A 223 -0.84 33.86 5.01
C ASP A 223 -1.59 32.93 4.03
N TYR A 224 -0.92 31.83 3.68
CA TYR A 224 -1.25 30.97 2.53
C TYR A 224 -2.58 30.22 2.66
N VAL A 225 -3.16 30.10 3.86
CA VAL A 225 -4.36 29.29 4.10
C VAL A 225 -5.57 29.81 3.31
N GLU A 226 -5.80 31.12 3.32
CA GLU A 226 -6.90 31.74 2.58
C GLU A 226 -6.68 31.63 1.07
N GLN A 227 -5.45 31.82 0.61
CA GLN A 227 -5.07 31.67 -0.79
C GLN A 227 -5.26 30.23 -1.28
N MET A 228 -4.88 29.25 -0.48
CA MET A 228 -5.09 27.83 -0.78
C MET A 228 -6.58 27.52 -0.89
N ALA A 229 -7.40 28.00 0.04
CA ALA A 229 -8.85 27.80 0.01
C ALA A 229 -9.50 28.43 -1.23
N LEU A 230 -9.13 29.67 -1.58
CA LEU A 230 -9.60 30.35 -2.79
C LEU A 230 -9.15 29.61 -4.06
N TRP A 231 -7.90 29.14 -4.11
CA TRP A 231 -7.39 28.37 -5.23
C TRP A 231 -8.21 27.08 -5.44
N LEU A 232 -8.53 26.37 -4.35
CA LEU A 232 -9.36 25.16 -4.41
C LEU A 232 -10.77 25.45 -4.93
N GLN A 233 -11.41 26.52 -4.45
CA GLN A 233 -12.72 26.96 -4.96
C GLN A 233 -12.68 27.25 -6.46
N HIS A 234 -11.62 27.88 -6.95
CA HIS A 234 -11.44 28.13 -8.38
C HIS A 234 -11.27 26.83 -9.18
N GLN A 235 -10.45 25.89 -8.69
CA GLN A 235 -10.28 24.59 -9.36
C GLN A 235 -11.60 23.82 -9.44
N GLU A 236 -12.37 23.82 -8.35
CA GLU A 236 -13.69 23.17 -8.31
C GLU A 236 -14.66 23.80 -9.31
N ALA A 237 -14.72 25.14 -9.38
CA ALA A 237 -15.57 25.85 -10.34
C ALA A 237 -15.19 25.55 -11.81
N ILE A 238 -13.89 25.52 -12.13
CA ILE A 238 -13.39 25.16 -13.47
C ILE A 238 -13.74 23.71 -13.79
N HIS A 239 -13.57 22.81 -12.84
CA HIS A 239 -13.92 21.40 -13.00
C HIS A 239 -15.40 21.22 -13.31
N TYR A 240 -16.31 21.79 -12.51
CA TYR A 240 -17.75 21.72 -12.77
C TYR A 240 -18.12 22.26 -14.14
N LYS A 241 -17.57 23.42 -14.52
CA LYS A 241 -17.84 24.02 -15.83
C LYS A 241 -17.35 23.13 -16.98
N THR A 242 -16.16 22.57 -16.84
CA THR A 242 -15.56 21.69 -17.85
C THR A 242 -16.38 20.42 -18.04
N THR A 243 -16.77 19.79 -16.93
CA THR A 243 -17.62 18.59 -16.92
C THR A 243 -18.99 18.87 -17.56
N TYR A 244 -19.61 20.00 -17.24
CA TYR A 244 -20.87 20.42 -17.87
C TYR A 244 -20.73 20.64 -19.38
N LEU A 245 -19.65 21.30 -19.83
CA LEU A 245 -19.39 21.51 -21.25
C LEU A 245 -19.14 20.19 -21.98
N ALA A 246 -18.42 19.25 -21.36
CA ALA A 246 -18.20 17.91 -21.91
C ALA A 246 -19.50 17.12 -22.05
N TRP A 247 -20.37 17.16 -21.02
CA TRP A 247 -21.70 16.55 -21.05
C TRP A 247 -22.61 17.16 -22.14
N ARG A 248 -22.54 18.48 -22.35
CA ARG A 248 -23.30 19.17 -23.39
C ARG A 248 -22.80 18.95 -24.82
N ARG A 249 -21.59 18.43 -25.03
CA ARG A 249 -21.13 18.12 -26.39
C ARG A 249 -22.03 17.02 -26.94
N PRO A 250 -22.63 17.21 -28.13
CA PRO A 250 -23.40 16.14 -28.77
C PRO A 250 -22.50 14.91 -28.87
N ARG A 251 -22.95 13.78 -28.31
CA ARG A 251 -22.39 12.49 -28.75
C ARG A 251 -22.71 12.42 -30.22
N ALA A 252 -21.67 12.44 -31.07
CA ALA A 252 -21.86 12.23 -32.50
C ALA A 252 -22.47 10.84 -32.67
N VAL A 253 -23.79 10.79 -32.80
CA VAL A 253 -24.52 9.62 -33.25
C VAL A 253 -24.19 9.53 -34.74
N GLY A 254 -23.16 8.74 -35.06
CA GLY A 254 -22.88 8.35 -36.44
C GLY A 254 -23.96 7.38 -36.91
N PHE A 255 -25.11 7.90 -37.33
CA PHE A 255 -26.06 7.18 -38.17
C PHE A 255 -25.92 7.70 -39.60
N GLY A 256 -25.48 6.81 -40.49
CA GLY A 256 -25.27 7.02 -41.92
C GLY A 256 -24.46 5.84 -42.48
N SER A 257 -25.06 4.65 -42.50
CA SER A 257 -25.64 4.00 -43.68
C SER A 257 -24.60 3.36 -44.61
N GLY A 258 -24.47 2.04 -44.51
CA GLY A 258 -23.66 1.22 -45.41
C GLY A 258 -23.68 -0.26 -45.04
N PHE A 259 -24.87 -0.84 -44.86
CA PHE A 259 -25.01 -2.30 -44.82
C PHE A 259 -24.62 -2.87 -46.20
N LYS A 260 -23.50 -3.60 -46.27
CA LYS A 260 -23.37 -4.80 -47.09
C LYS A 260 -22.80 -5.90 -46.22
N GLY A 261 -23.59 -6.95 -46.04
CA GLY A 261 -23.25 -8.14 -45.28
C GLY A 261 -22.21 -9.01 -45.99
N GLY A 262 -21.53 -9.81 -45.18
CA GLY A 262 -20.58 -10.84 -45.57
C GLY A 262 -20.02 -11.55 -44.34
N ASP A 263 -20.80 -12.52 -43.85
CA ASP A 263 -20.55 -13.67 -42.98
C ASP A 263 -19.16 -13.97 -42.39
N GLY A 264 -19.17 -14.53 -41.15
CA GLY A 264 -18.08 -15.38 -40.62
C GLY A 264 -17.74 -15.19 -39.14
N HIS A 265 -18.63 -15.52 -38.20
CA HIS A 265 -18.58 -16.71 -37.32
C HIS A 265 -17.53 -16.76 -36.17
N SER A 266 -18.08 -16.68 -34.92
CA SER A 266 -17.80 -17.50 -33.71
C SER A 266 -16.50 -17.39 -32.87
N GLY A 267 -16.70 -17.36 -31.52
CA GLY A 267 -15.77 -17.79 -30.45
C GLY A 267 -15.53 -16.68 -29.41
N VAL A 268 -16.18 -16.60 -28.22
CA VAL A 268 -16.21 -17.48 -27.02
C VAL A 268 -14.84 -17.64 -26.31
N HIS A 269 -14.80 -17.18 -25.05
CA HIS A 269 -14.00 -17.53 -23.85
C HIS A 269 -13.09 -16.40 -23.30
N LYS A 270 -13.31 -15.83 -22.10
CA LYS A 270 -13.28 -16.28 -20.66
C LYS A 270 -11.90 -16.12 -19.99
N GLY A 271 -11.83 -15.28 -18.93
CA GLY A 271 -10.82 -15.23 -17.84
C GLY A 271 -9.86 -14.01 -17.90
N ASP A 272 -10.09 -12.89 -17.19
CA ASP A 272 -9.85 -12.55 -15.76
C ASP A 272 -8.38 -12.17 -15.42
N PRO A 273 -8.06 -11.39 -14.35
CA PRO A 273 -8.83 -10.37 -13.61
C PRO A 273 -8.03 -9.05 -13.39
N ALA A 274 -8.70 -7.96 -12.98
CA ALA A 274 -8.21 -6.92 -12.04
C ALA A 274 -8.99 -5.60 -12.18
N ARG A 275 -10.17 -5.55 -11.58
CA ARG A 275 -10.84 -4.28 -11.21
C ARG A 275 -11.95 -4.55 -10.20
N GLY A 276 -11.63 -4.39 -8.92
CA GLY A 276 -12.64 -4.31 -7.87
C GLY A 276 -13.30 -2.93 -7.91
N LYS A 277 -14.49 -2.86 -8.53
CA LYS A 277 -15.49 -1.82 -8.28
C LYS A 277 -16.78 -2.53 -7.88
N GLY A 278 -17.34 -2.16 -6.73
CA GLY A 278 -18.75 -2.28 -6.43
C GLY A 278 -19.20 -1.00 -5.70
N VAL A 279 -20.38 -0.43 -5.87
CA VAL A 279 -21.55 -0.77 -6.70
C VAL A 279 -22.34 0.53 -7.04
N SER A 280 -22.86 0.54 -8.27
CA SER A 280 -24.03 1.24 -8.85
C SER A 280 -24.29 2.74 -8.64
N GLY A 281 -24.42 3.42 -9.78
CA GLY A 281 -25.34 4.52 -9.96
C GLY A 281 -24.88 5.53 -11.01
N LEU A 282 -25.49 5.49 -12.19
CA LEU A 282 -25.59 6.55 -13.21
C LEU A 282 -24.58 6.54 -14.38
N ALA A 283 -25.17 6.08 -15.51
CA ALA A 283 -25.07 6.56 -16.89
C ALA A 283 -23.70 6.55 -17.60
N ASP A 284 -23.70 5.78 -18.69
CA ASP A 284 -22.72 5.66 -19.78
C ASP A 284 -21.83 6.89 -19.97
N ASN A 285 -20.52 6.68 -20.12
CA ASN A 285 -19.56 7.67 -20.63
C ASN A 285 -18.69 7.03 -21.73
N PRO A 286 -18.26 7.78 -22.76
CA PRO A 286 -17.67 7.23 -23.96
C PRO A 286 -16.26 6.71 -23.71
N VAL A 287 -15.93 5.62 -24.41
CA VAL A 287 -14.69 4.85 -24.34
C VAL A 287 -13.46 5.76 -24.47
N LEU A 288 -12.66 5.84 -23.40
CA LEU A 288 -11.24 6.17 -23.49
C LEU A 288 -10.60 5.03 -24.31
N GLN A 289 -10.03 5.32 -25.47
CA GLN A 289 -9.05 4.41 -26.07
C GLN A 289 -7.86 4.33 -25.11
N THR A 290 -7.85 3.29 -24.27
CA THR A 290 -6.70 2.95 -23.45
C THR A 290 -5.59 2.47 -24.37
N LEU A 291 -4.62 3.35 -24.64
CA LEU A 291 -3.29 2.93 -25.06
C LEU A 291 -2.75 2.01 -23.96
N SER A 292 -2.68 0.70 -24.24
CA SER A 292 -2.05 -0.28 -23.37
C SER A 292 -0.58 0.05 -23.23
N HIS A 293 -0.17 0.55 -22.07
CA HIS A 293 1.23 0.81 -21.78
C HIS A 293 1.87 -0.45 -21.22
N TYR A 294 2.68 -1.13 -22.03
CA TYR A 294 3.48 -2.27 -21.56
C TYR A 294 4.80 -1.78 -20.98
N LYS A 295 5.11 -2.21 -19.75
CA LYS A 295 6.44 -1.99 -19.15
C LYS A 295 7.32 -3.17 -19.50
N VAL A 296 8.30 -2.95 -20.38
CA VAL A 296 9.31 -3.95 -20.73
C VAL A 296 10.62 -3.60 -20.01
N ALA A 297 11.38 -4.60 -19.58
CA ALA A 297 12.69 -4.39 -18.98
C ALA A 297 13.60 -3.64 -19.96
N LYS A 298 14.27 -2.57 -19.50
CA LYS A 298 15.23 -1.80 -20.33
C LYS A 298 16.42 -2.67 -20.78
N THR A 299 16.71 -3.72 -20.05
CA THR A 299 17.76 -4.68 -20.33
C THR A 299 17.18 -6.08 -20.19
N ALA A 300 17.35 -6.91 -21.22
CA ALA A 300 16.95 -8.31 -21.15
C ALA A 300 17.77 -9.03 -20.08
N SER A 301 17.12 -9.88 -19.28
CA SER A 301 17.78 -10.71 -18.27
C SER A 301 18.72 -11.77 -18.88
N ARG A 302 18.54 -12.06 -20.18
CA ARG A 302 19.40 -12.93 -20.98
C ARG A 302 19.73 -12.24 -22.29
N HIS A 303 21.01 -12.16 -22.62
CA HIS A 303 21.49 -11.61 -23.88
C HIS A 303 21.69 -12.73 -24.91
N GLN A 304 21.58 -12.40 -26.20
CA GLN A 304 21.90 -13.31 -27.31
C GLN A 304 21.07 -14.61 -27.32
N VAL A 305 19.82 -14.55 -26.87
CA VAL A 305 18.89 -15.68 -26.97
C VAL A 305 18.54 -15.92 -28.44
N SER A 306 18.65 -17.17 -28.91
CA SER A 306 18.28 -17.53 -30.28
C SER A 306 16.76 -17.49 -30.46
N ILE A 307 16.30 -17.24 -31.68
CA ILE A 307 14.87 -17.22 -32.02
C ILE A 307 14.21 -18.55 -31.66
N ALA A 308 14.89 -19.67 -31.94
CA ALA A 308 14.41 -21.00 -31.57
C ALA A 308 14.18 -21.14 -30.05
N SER A 309 15.05 -20.59 -29.21
CA SER A 309 14.90 -20.59 -27.75
C SER A 309 13.78 -19.66 -27.29
N ILE A 310 13.54 -18.53 -27.98
CA ILE A 310 12.41 -17.63 -27.72
C ILE A 310 11.07 -18.38 -27.89
N GLU A 311 10.97 -19.19 -28.94
CA GLU A 311 9.77 -19.98 -29.23
C GLU A 311 9.64 -21.20 -28.31
N SER A 312 10.71 -21.99 -28.12
CA SER A 312 10.65 -23.24 -27.36
C SER A 312 10.60 -23.04 -25.85
N ASP A 313 11.38 -22.09 -25.31
CA ASP A 313 11.62 -21.98 -23.87
C ASP A 313 10.72 -20.92 -23.22
N TYR A 314 10.20 -19.96 -23.99
CA TYR A 314 9.34 -18.87 -23.50
C TYR A 314 7.96 -18.84 -24.18
N ASN A 315 7.66 -19.81 -25.06
CA ASN A 315 6.37 -19.98 -25.73
C ASN A 315 5.90 -18.72 -26.49
N ALA A 316 6.84 -17.92 -26.99
CA ALA A 316 6.57 -16.67 -27.70
C ALA A 316 6.47 -16.91 -29.21
N LEU A 317 5.49 -17.72 -29.62
CA LEU A 317 5.31 -18.19 -31.01
C LEU A 317 5.07 -17.05 -32.01
N ASP A 318 4.47 -15.94 -31.56
CA ASP A 318 4.19 -14.78 -32.39
C ASP A 318 5.35 -13.77 -32.46
N PHE A 319 6.51 -14.08 -31.85
CA PHE A 319 7.65 -13.16 -31.82
C PHE A 319 8.17 -12.83 -33.23
N LEU A 320 8.35 -13.84 -34.09
CA LEU A 320 8.82 -13.66 -35.47
C LEU A 320 7.82 -12.83 -36.30
N PRO A 321 6.54 -13.19 -36.37
CA PRO A 321 5.53 -12.39 -37.09
C PRO A 321 5.45 -10.93 -36.61
N ALA A 322 5.50 -10.71 -35.28
CA ALA A 322 5.45 -9.37 -34.71
C ALA A 322 6.72 -8.55 -35.02
N LEU A 323 7.90 -9.19 -35.01
CA LEU A 323 9.17 -8.56 -35.35
C LEU A 323 9.21 -8.17 -36.83
N GLU A 324 8.73 -9.03 -37.74
CA GLU A 324 8.60 -8.73 -39.17
C GLU A 324 7.68 -7.53 -39.40
N GLN A 325 6.50 -7.54 -38.76
CA GLN A 325 5.55 -6.43 -38.86
C GLN A 325 6.14 -5.11 -38.34
N PHE A 326 6.88 -5.16 -37.23
CA PHE A 326 7.56 -4.00 -36.68
C PHE A 326 8.63 -3.45 -37.65
N LEU A 327 9.48 -4.32 -38.20
CA LEU A 327 10.50 -3.93 -39.16
C LEU A 327 9.90 -3.32 -40.42
N MET A 328 8.82 -3.91 -40.96
CA MET A 328 8.09 -3.34 -42.10
C MET A 328 7.47 -1.96 -41.78
N SER A 329 7.05 -1.72 -40.54
CA SER A 329 6.48 -0.43 -40.12
C SER A 329 7.50 0.68 -39.89
N GLN A 330 8.77 0.34 -39.68
CA GLN A 330 9.87 1.28 -39.38
C GLN A 330 10.80 1.52 -40.56
N LEU A 331 10.85 0.59 -41.52
CA LEU A 331 11.74 0.63 -42.70
C LEU A 331 10.98 0.87 -44.02
N GLY A 332 9.66 1.13 -43.95
CA GLY A 332 8.81 1.49 -45.07
C GLY A 332 8.72 2.99 -45.31
#